data_AF-A0AAN6SNJ5-F1
#
_entry.id   AF-A0AAN6SNJ5-F1
#
_cell.length_a   1.000
_cell.length_b   1.000
_cell.length_c   1.000
_cell.angle_alpha   90.00
_cell.angle_beta   90.00
_cell.angle_gamma   90.00
#
_symmetry.space_group_name_H-M   'P 1'
#
loop_
_entity.id
_entity.type
_entity.pdbx_description
1 polymer ?
#
loop_
_entity_poly.entity_id
_entity_poly.type
_entity_poly.pdbx_seq_one_letter_code
_entity_poly.pdbx_strand_id
1 'polypeptide(L)'
;MTWSDDGFLPSMAQHALALTIRDLLGHTPGTHGEAAGGVRCYAQDPIYTPVDEQVLSEAGFTVLNDPRAFLEVDEASVVIAISPDIPVRQIIADIARPAIMVWDKVTISDPNTSTDPVSPRVIQMMKEYTELPFPPEDEYFGDLAIYIRKAG
;
A
#
# COMPACT_ATOMS: atom_id res chain seq x y z
N MET A 1 -27.11 0.91 -9.12
CA MET A 1 -25.85 0.20 -8.85
C MET A 1 -25.80 0.03 -7.35
N THR A 2 -26.23 -1.13 -6.88
CA THR A 2 -26.23 -1.49 -5.46
C THR A 2 -24.83 -1.95 -5.12
N TRP A 3 -24.10 -1.14 -4.35
CA TRP A 3 -22.91 -1.60 -3.65
C TRP A 3 -23.35 -2.78 -2.79
N SER A 4 -22.85 -3.98 -3.06
CA SER A 4 -23.08 -5.11 -2.16
C SER A 4 -22.37 -4.80 -0.83
N ASP A 5 -22.94 -5.30 0.27
CA ASP A 5 -22.43 -5.16 1.64
C ASP A 5 -21.01 -5.75 1.86
N ASP A 6 -20.31 -6.16 0.79
CA ASP A 6 -18.96 -6.71 0.77
C ASP A 6 -17.85 -5.65 0.91
N GLY A 7 -18.19 -4.35 0.88
CA GLY A 7 -17.21 -3.25 0.94
C GLY A 7 -16.60 -2.96 2.31
N PHE A 8 -17.13 -3.52 3.40
CA PHE A 8 -16.65 -3.24 4.77
C PHE A 8 -15.43 -4.09 5.18
N LEU A 9 -15.28 -5.29 4.63
CA LEU A 9 -14.22 -6.23 5.01
C LEU A 9 -12.84 -5.94 4.38
N PRO A 10 -12.73 -5.43 3.13
CA PRO A 10 -11.43 -5.15 2.50
C PRO A 10 -10.65 -4.07 3.23
N SER A 11 -11.28 -2.93 3.57
CA SER A 11 -10.57 -1.78 4.14
C SER A 11 -9.95 -2.09 5.51
N MET A 12 -10.67 -2.79 6.41
CA MET A 12 -10.10 -3.19 7.71
C MET A 12 -8.88 -4.09 7.57
N ALA A 13 -8.91 -5.05 6.63
CA ALA A 13 -7.79 -5.95 6.39
C ALA A 13 -6.56 -5.19 5.90
N GLN A 14 -6.73 -4.20 5.01
CA GLN A 14 -5.64 -3.34 4.53
C GLN A 14 -4.96 -2.57 5.68
N HIS A 15 -5.75 -1.99 6.60
CA HIS A 15 -5.21 -1.29 7.77
C HIS A 15 -4.53 -2.24 8.77
N ALA A 16 -5.11 -3.41 9.02
CA ALA A 16 -4.50 -4.43 9.88
C ALA A 16 -3.15 -4.92 9.32
N LEU A 17 -3.05 -5.09 8.00
CA LEU A 17 -1.80 -5.40 7.32
C LEU A 17 -0.77 -4.27 7.50
N ALA A 18 -1.16 -3.01 7.31
CA ALA A 18 -0.28 -1.87 7.53
C ALA A 18 0.27 -1.79 8.97
N LEU A 19 -0.59 -2.01 9.97
CA LEU A 19 -0.19 -2.06 11.38
C LEU A 19 0.76 -3.22 11.67
N THR A 20 0.50 -4.39 11.09
CA THR A 20 1.36 -5.57 11.24
C THR A 20 2.76 -5.32 10.67
N ILE A 21 2.84 -4.71 9.49
CA ILE A 21 4.11 -4.32 8.87
C ILE A 21 4.82 -3.26 9.70
N ARG A 22 4.10 -2.23 10.18
CA ARG A 22 4.64 -1.20 11.07
C ARG A 22 5.30 -1.81 12.29
N ASP A 23 4.60 -2.69 12.99
CA ASP A 23 5.07 -3.31 14.22
C ASP A 23 6.28 -4.22 13.93
N LEU A 24 6.24 -5.02 12.85
CA LEU A 24 7.37 -5.84 12.43
C LEU A 24 8.63 -5.02 12.16
N LEU A 25 8.50 -3.93 11.40
CA LEU A 25 9.61 -3.04 11.07
C LEU A 25 10.12 -2.29 12.31
N GLY A 26 9.22 -1.88 13.20
CA GLY A 26 9.53 -1.22 14.47
C GLY A 26 10.21 -2.12 15.50
N HIS A 27 10.01 -3.45 15.42
CA HIS A 27 10.57 -4.43 16.36
C HIS A 27 11.93 -5.02 15.95
N THR A 28 12.52 -4.60 14.82
CA THR A 28 13.76 -5.19 14.29
C THR A 28 14.94 -5.04 15.28
N PRO A 29 15.43 -6.11 15.94
CA PRO A 29 16.52 -6.02 16.91
C PRO A 29 17.85 -5.78 16.18
N GLY A 30 18.51 -4.64 16.43
CA GLY A 30 19.78 -4.28 15.81
C GLY A 30 19.91 -2.79 15.46
N THR A 31 18.79 -2.07 15.38
CA THR A 31 18.75 -0.61 15.37
C THR A 31 18.77 -0.08 16.81
N HIS A 32 19.84 -0.37 17.55
CA HIS A 32 20.17 0.34 18.79
C HIS A 32 20.72 1.72 18.47
N GLY A 33 19.83 2.55 17.96
CA GLY A 33 19.93 3.99 17.95
C GLY A 33 18.49 4.45 18.01
N GLU A 34 18.17 5.25 19.02
CA GLU A 34 16.93 6.02 19.07
C GLU A 34 16.86 6.90 17.82
N ALA A 35 16.47 6.35 16.67
CA ALA A 35 15.90 7.15 15.61
C ALA A 35 14.58 7.62 16.19
N ALA A 36 14.55 8.89 16.60
CA ALA A 36 13.52 9.55 17.39
C ALA A 36 12.13 9.67 16.72
N GLY A 37 11.77 8.72 15.86
CA GLY A 37 10.45 8.62 15.24
C GLY A 37 10.24 7.20 14.76
N GLY A 38 9.33 6.47 15.39
CA GLY A 38 8.91 5.14 14.92
C GLY A 38 8.37 5.18 13.48
N VAL A 39 8.03 4.02 12.93
CA VAL A 39 7.43 3.92 11.60
C VAL A 39 6.10 4.69 11.60
N ARG A 40 6.06 5.80 10.86
CA ARG A 40 4.85 6.61 10.66
C ARG A 40 3.92 5.87 9.71
N CYS A 41 2.63 5.85 10.03
CA CYS A 41 1.60 5.28 9.17
C CYS A 41 0.66 6.38 8.69
N TYR A 42 0.42 6.41 7.39
CA TYR A 42 -0.53 7.32 6.74
C TYR A 42 -1.66 6.50 6.12
N ALA A 43 -2.89 7.01 6.21
CA ALA A 43 -4.06 6.42 5.57
C ALA A 43 -4.81 7.51 4.80
N GLN A 44 -5.36 7.14 3.65
CA GLN A 44 -6.17 8.03 2.82
C GLN A 44 -7.15 7.19 2.02
N ASP A 45 -8.42 7.52 2.15
CA ASP A 45 -9.48 6.99 1.31
C ASP A 45 -10.59 8.07 1.25
N PRO A 46 -11.01 8.53 0.05
CA PRO A 46 -12.09 9.50 -0.08
C PRO A 46 -13.42 9.07 0.55
N ILE A 47 -13.63 7.78 0.83
CA ILE A 47 -14.87 7.26 1.40
C ILE A 47 -14.89 7.22 2.94
N TYR A 48 -13.75 7.49 3.61
CA TYR A 48 -13.72 7.46 5.08
C TYR A 48 -14.77 8.39 5.68
N THR A 49 -15.47 7.87 6.67
CA THR A 49 -16.35 8.65 7.53
C THR A 49 -15.54 9.24 8.70
N PRO A 50 -16.05 10.28 9.40
CA PRO A 50 -15.39 10.80 10.60
C PRO A 50 -15.14 9.74 11.68
N VAL A 51 -15.93 8.67 11.71
CA VAL A 51 -15.72 7.54 12.64
C VAL A 51 -14.51 6.71 12.21
N ASP A 52 -14.36 6.43 10.92
CA ASP A 52 -13.19 5.72 10.39
C ASP A 52 -11.91 6.53 10.66
N GLU A 53 -11.94 7.84 10.39
CA GLU A 53 -10.81 8.73 10.67
C GLU A 53 -10.41 8.72 12.14
N GLN A 54 -11.40 8.73 13.05
CA GLN A 54 -11.17 8.67 14.49
C GLN A 54 -10.53 7.34 14.89
N VAL A 55 -11.10 6.20 14.47
CA VAL A 55 -10.59 4.87 14.80
C VAL A 55 -9.17 4.68 14.27
N LEU A 56 -8.89 5.11 13.04
CA LEU A 56 -7.55 5.04 12.45
C LEU A 56 -6.55 5.92 13.18
N SER A 57 -6.96 7.11 13.59
CA SER A 57 -6.13 8.01 14.40
C SER A 57 -5.79 7.42 15.76
N GLU A 58 -6.76 6.80 16.44
CA GLU A 58 -6.56 6.08 17.70
C GLU A 58 -5.63 4.87 17.54
N ALA A 59 -5.64 4.21 16.38
CA ALA A 59 -4.72 3.12 16.03
C ALA A 59 -3.30 3.59 15.64
N GLY A 60 -3.07 4.90 15.56
CA GLY A 60 -1.77 5.51 15.27
C GLY A 60 -1.51 5.84 13.80
N PHE A 61 -2.55 5.91 12.96
CA PHE A 61 -2.44 6.48 11.63
C PHE A 61 -2.54 8.01 11.67
N THR A 62 -1.85 8.68 10.77
CA THR A 62 -2.18 10.05 10.36
C THR A 62 -3.08 9.96 9.14
N VAL A 63 -4.37 10.26 9.29
CA VAL A 63 -5.31 10.26 8.17
C VAL A 63 -5.15 11.55 7.37
N LEU A 64 -5.03 11.41 6.05
CA LEU A 64 -4.74 12.51 5.14
C LEU A 64 -5.90 12.72 4.16
N ASN A 65 -6.15 13.98 3.82
CA ASN A 65 -7.10 14.32 2.76
C ASN A 65 -6.57 13.89 1.40
N ASP A 66 -7.42 13.33 0.54
CA ASP A 66 -7.05 13.05 -0.85
C ASP A 66 -6.61 14.32 -1.62
N PRO A 67 -5.50 14.29 -2.39
CA PRO A 67 -4.56 13.19 -2.66
C PRO A 67 -3.21 13.32 -1.89
N ARG A 68 -3.22 13.81 -0.66
CA ARG A 68 -2.01 14.22 0.08
C ARG A 68 -1.08 13.07 0.46
N ALA A 69 -1.57 11.84 0.58
CA ALA A 69 -0.75 10.68 0.95
C ALA A 69 0.43 10.44 -0.01
N PHE A 70 0.29 10.76 -1.30
CA PHE A 70 1.38 10.66 -2.26
C PHE A 70 2.59 11.55 -1.91
N LEU A 71 2.38 12.65 -1.18
CA LEU A 71 3.46 13.57 -0.81
C LEU A 71 4.33 13.03 0.34
N GLU A 72 3.83 12.02 1.06
CA GLU A 72 4.58 11.37 2.13
C GLU A 72 5.38 10.16 1.64
N VAL A 73 5.23 9.77 0.37
CA VAL A 73 5.95 8.64 -0.22
C VAL A 73 7.37 9.04 -0.60
N ASP A 74 8.34 8.29 -0.10
CA ASP A 74 9.75 8.40 -0.44
C ASP A 74 10.37 7.02 -0.74
N GLU A 75 11.69 6.99 -0.92
CA GLU A 75 12.43 5.76 -1.22
C GLU A 75 12.51 4.74 -0.06
N ALA A 76 12.29 5.19 1.19
CA ALA A 76 12.31 4.33 2.38
C ALA A 76 10.91 3.79 2.73
N SER A 77 9.88 4.24 2.03
CA SER A 77 8.48 3.95 2.32
C SER A 77 8.08 2.50 1.99
N VAL A 78 7.04 2.04 2.69
CA VAL A 78 6.20 0.92 2.28
C VAL A 78 4.89 1.49 1.75
N VAL A 79 4.51 1.12 0.53
CA VAL A 79 3.22 1.53 -0.07
C VAL A 79 2.29 0.33 -0.13
N ILE A 80 1.08 0.48 0.40
CA ILE A 80 0.01 -0.52 0.31
C ILE A 80 -1.13 0.11 -0.48
N ALA A 81 -1.52 -0.50 -1.60
CA ALA A 81 -2.63 -0.03 -2.42
C ALA A 81 -3.33 -1.24 -3.06
N ILE A 82 -4.53 -1.57 -2.58
CA ILE A 82 -5.21 -2.81 -2.94
C ILE A 82 -6.50 -2.44 -3.66
N SER A 83 -6.59 -2.83 -4.93
CA SER A 83 -7.71 -2.50 -5.82
C SER A 83 -8.12 -1.01 -5.82
N PRO A 84 -7.18 -0.06 -6.00
CA PRO A 84 -7.50 1.37 -5.99
C PRO A 84 -8.32 1.80 -7.21
N ASP A 85 -9.17 2.80 -7.04
CA ASP A 85 -9.99 3.42 -8.11
C ASP A 85 -9.26 4.53 -8.89
N ILE A 86 -7.96 4.70 -8.63
CA ILE A 86 -7.05 5.66 -9.28
C ILE A 86 -5.73 4.97 -9.69
N PRO A 87 -4.94 5.57 -10.61
CA PRO A 87 -3.73 4.93 -11.14
C PRO A 87 -2.51 5.03 -10.20
N VAL A 88 -2.60 4.45 -9.01
CA VAL A 88 -1.56 4.47 -7.97
C VAL A 88 -0.22 3.98 -8.51
N ARG A 89 -0.16 2.84 -9.22
CA ARG A 89 1.09 2.30 -9.77
C ARG A 89 1.80 3.27 -10.69
N GLN A 90 1.04 4.01 -11.51
CA GLN A 90 1.60 5.00 -12.43
C GLN A 90 2.13 6.23 -11.68
N ILE A 91 1.39 6.71 -10.68
CA ILE A 91 1.81 7.84 -9.85
C ILE A 91 3.09 7.48 -9.09
N ILE A 92 3.10 6.34 -8.39
CA ILE A 92 4.29 5.82 -7.72
C ILE A 92 5.44 5.71 -8.71
N ALA A 93 5.20 5.17 -9.90
CA ALA A 93 6.24 5.05 -10.91
C ALA A 93 6.87 6.39 -11.34
N ASP A 94 6.16 7.51 -11.17
CA ASP A 94 6.60 8.85 -11.55
C ASP A 94 7.13 9.70 -10.37
N ILE A 95 6.74 9.42 -9.11
CA ILE A 95 7.15 10.21 -7.95
C ILE A 95 8.33 9.61 -7.18
N ALA A 96 8.25 8.33 -6.82
CA ALA A 96 9.17 7.70 -5.87
C ALA A 96 9.27 6.20 -6.14
N ARG A 97 10.45 5.63 -5.88
CA ARG A 97 10.69 4.18 -5.96
C ARG A 97 10.75 3.61 -4.54
N PRO A 98 9.61 3.37 -3.87
CA PRO A 98 9.58 2.98 -2.45
C PRO A 98 10.30 1.65 -2.21
N ALA A 99 10.74 1.41 -0.99
CA ALA A 99 11.47 0.20 -0.64
C ALA A 99 10.63 -1.07 -0.81
N ILE A 100 9.34 -1.00 -0.45
CA ILE A 100 8.40 -2.10 -0.54
C ILE A 100 7.06 -1.60 -1.12
N MET A 101 6.46 -2.38 -2.02
CA MET A 101 5.11 -2.15 -2.53
C MET A 101 4.27 -3.41 -2.31
N VAL A 102 3.04 -3.25 -1.83
CA VAL A 102 2.06 -4.32 -1.67
C VAL A 102 0.79 -3.89 -2.40
N TRP A 103 0.52 -4.51 -3.55
CA TRP A 103 -0.63 -4.19 -4.39
C TRP A 103 -0.99 -5.40 -5.26
N ASP A 104 -2.07 -5.29 -6.06
CA ASP A 104 -2.46 -6.40 -6.95
C ASP A 104 -1.32 -6.76 -7.90
N LYS A 105 -1.24 -8.05 -8.23
CA LYS A 105 -0.15 -8.63 -8.98
C LYS A 105 -0.04 -7.99 -10.35
N VAL A 106 1.17 -7.52 -10.67
CA VAL A 106 1.48 -6.91 -11.97
C VAL A 106 1.59 -8.01 -13.02
N THR A 107 0.60 -8.12 -13.90
CA THR A 107 0.63 -9.05 -15.03
C THR A 107 0.75 -8.29 -16.35
N ILE A 108 1.53 -8.82 -17.30
CA ILE A 108 1.73 -8.18 -18.63
C ILE A 108 0.43 -8.20 -19.46
N SER A 109 -0.47 -9.14 -19.13
CA SER A 109 -1.78 -9.29 -19.76
C SER A 109 -2.89 -8.52 -19.04
N ASP A 110 -2.56 -7.61 -18.12
CA ASP A 110 -3.55 -6.85 -17.37
C ASP A 110 -4.49 -6.13 -18.36
N PRO A 111 -5.78 -6.51 -18.42
CA PRO A 111 -6.71 -5.87 -19.31
C PRO A 111 -6.81 -4.39 -18.92
N ASN A 112 -6.86 -3.51 -19.92
CA ASN A 112 -6.97 -2.05 -19.78
C ASN A 112 -8.30 -1.57 -19.11
N THR A 113 -8.96 -2.45 -18.36
CA THR A 113 -10.22 -2.27 -17.63
C THR A 113 -10.01 -1.95 -16.16
N SER A 114 -8.78 -2.05 -15.63
CA SER A 114 -8.44 -1.60 -14.28
C SER A 114 -8.31 -0.08 -14.21
N THR A 115 -8.74 0.51 -13.10
CA THR A 115 -8.48 1.92 -12.73
C THR A 115 -7.00 2.17 -12.38
N ASP A 116 -6.25 1.11 -12.11
CA ASP A 116 -4.80 1.13 -11.88
C ASP A 116 -4.02 0.23 -12.86
N PRO A 117 -3.96 0.62 -14.14
CA PRO A 117 -3.48 -0.26 -15.20
C PRO A 117 -1.95 -0.42 -15.20
N VAL A 118 -1.49 -1.59 -15.62
CA VAL A 118 -0.07 -1.86 -15.87
C VAL A 118 0.40 -1.17 -17.16
N SER A 119 1.04 -0.01 -17.01
CA SER A 119 1.60 0.77 -18.13
C SER A 119 3.09 0.46 -18.39
N PRO A 120 3.68 0.87 -19.54
CA PRO A 120 5.09 0.64 -19.84
C PRO A 120 6.07 1.17 -18.76
N ARG A 121 5.73 2.29 -18.10
CA ARG A 121 6.57 2.85 -17.03
C ARG A 121 6.50 2.01 -15.75
N VAL A 122 5.35 1.41 -15.45
CA VAL A 122 5.19 0.44 -14.35
C VAL A 122 6.03 -0.80 -14.66
N ILE A 123 5.92 -1.36 -15.87
CA ILE A 123 6.73 -2.52 -16.30
C ILE A 123 8.23 -2.21 -16.16
N GLN A 124 8.66 -1.00 -16.53
CA GLN A 124 10.05 -0.60 -16.41
C GLN A 124 10.49 -0.50 -14.94
N MET A 125 9.67 0.10 -14.07
CA MET A 125 9.91 0.14 -12.62
C MET A 125 10.06 -1.27 -12.04
N MET A 126 9.16 -2.20 -12.39
CA MET A 126 9.16 -3.54 -11.78
C MET A 126 10.44 -4.34 -12.02
N LYS A 127 11.27 -3.98 -13.02
CA LYS A 127 12.59 -4.60 -13.23
C LYS A 127 13.53 -4.38 -12.04
N GLU A 128 13.33 -3.32 -11.27
CA GLU A 128 14.12 -2.95 -10.09
C GLU A 128 13.67 -3.70 -8.83
N TYR A 129 12.58 -4.47 -8.89
CA TYR A 129 11.98 -5.15 -7.74
C TYR A 129 12.04 -6.67 -7.87
N THR A 130 12.05 -7.33 -6.72
CA THR A 130 11.84 -8.77 -6.57
C THR A 130 10.40 -8.99 -6.12
N GLU A 131 9.64 -9.78 -6.90
CA GLU A 131 8.29 -10.22 -6.53
C GLU A 131 8.37 -11.36 -5.52
N LEU A 132 7.61 -11.25 -4.45
CA LEU A 132 7.32 -12.32 -3.49
C LEU A 132 5.81 -12.61 -3.51
N PRO A 133 5.41 -13.89 -3.45
CA PRO A 133 4.01 -14.24 -3.39
C PRO A 133 3.38 -13.73 -2.09
N PHE A 134 2.16 -13.20 -2.18
CA PHE A 134 1.32 -13.02 -1.01
C PHE A 134 0.62 -14.36 -0.70
N PRO A 135 0.39 -14.73 0.58
CA PRO A 135 -0.20 -16.02 0.93
C PRO A 135 -1.52 -16.30 0.19
N PRO A 136 -1.67 -17.46 -0.49
CA PRO A 136 -2.75 -17.73 -1.43
C PRO A 136 -4.12 -18.04 -0.79
N GLU A 137 -4.21 -18.08 0.54
CA GLU A 137 -5.42 -18.46 1.27
C GLU A 137 -6.24 -17.25 1.77
N ASP A 138 -5.95 -16.05 1.29
CA ASP A 138 -6.58 -14.83 1.79
C ASP A 138 -7.72 -14.33 0.86
N GLU A 139 -8.96 -14.69 1.21
CA GLU A 139 -10.17 -14.23 0.52
C GLU A 139 -10.36 -12.70 0.58
N TYR A 140 -9.66 -11.98 1.47
CA TYR A 140 -9.84 -10.55 1.69
C TYR A 140 -9.05 -9.67 0.73
N PHE A 141 -8.00 -10.21 0.12
CA PHE A 141 -7.00 -9.42 -0.60
C PHE A 141 -6.92 -9.66 -2.10
N GLY A 142 -7.48 -10.75 -2.61
CA GLY A 142 -7.37 -11.09 -4.03
C GLY A 142 -5.95 -11.48 -4.45
N ASP A 143 -5.60 -11.27 -5.72
CA ASP A 143 -4.27 -11.63 -6.27
C ASP A 143 -3.23 -10.55 -5.93
N LEU A 144 -2.76 -10.51 -4.67
CA LEU A 144 -1.70 -9.61 -4.23
C LEU A 144 -0.29 -10.16 -4.44
N ALA A 145 0.67 -9.25 -4.55
CA ALA A 145 2.08 -9.56 -4.46
C ALA A 145 2.83 -8.51 -3.63
N ILE A 146 3.94 -8.94 -3.03
CA ILE A 146 4.87 -8.06 -2.31
C ILE A 146 6.07 -7.83 -3.21
N TYR A 147 6.41 -6.58 -3.45
CA TYR A 147 7.53 -6.18 -4.30
C TYR A 147 8.58 -5.49 -3.44
N ILE A 148 9.78 -6.08 -3.37
CA ILE A 148 10.91 -5.55 -2.60
C ILE A 148 11.95 -4.99 -3.56
N ARG A 149 12.35 -3.74 -3.38
CA ARG A 149 13.37 -3.09 -4.21
C ARG A 149 14.69 -3.85 -4.06
N LYS A 150 15.34 -4.19 -5.19
CA LYS A 150 16.64 -4.87 -5.18
C LYS A 150 17.70 -3.92 -4.59
N ALA A 151 18.61 -4.46 -3.79
CA ALA A 151 19.80 -3.71 -3.40
C ALA A 151 20.64 -3.41 -4.65
N GLY A 152 20.97 -2.13 -4.85
CA GLY A 152 21.87 -1.67 -5.91
C GLY A 152 23.32 -2.02 -5.64
#